data_AF-A0A533QJF2-F1
#
_entry.id   AF-A0A533QJF2-F1
#
_cell.length_a   1.000
_cell.length_b   1.000
_cell.length_c   1.000
_cell.angle_alpha   90.00
_cell.angle_beta   90.00
_cell.angle_gamma   90.00
#
_symmetry.space_group_name_H-M   'P 1'
#
loop_
_entity.id
_entity.type
_entity.pdbx_description
1 polymer ?
#
loop_
_entity_poly.entity_id
_entity_poly.type
_entity_poly.pdbx_seq_one_letter_code
_entity_poly.pdbx_strand_id
1 'polypeptide(L)'
;MQRVPSGIFVPSALALVVGGCASEQQMLASEQDQALLTAVRRGQFEMSCPTARGVVLSANLLQPVLWNGIERAEYTIGVEGCGQKATYVTVCPLGSPGCVAVSGRNLAQ
;
A
#
# COMPACT_ATOMS: atom_id res chain seq x y z
N MET A 1 18.29 17.05 57.75
CA MET A 1 19.49 17.70 57.18
C MET A 1 20.55 16.64 56.94
N GLN A 2 20.76 16.24 55.68
CA GLN A 2 21.86 15.41 55.12
C GLN A 2 21.35 14.91 53.76
N ARG A 3 22.08 14.82 52.64
CA ARG A 3 23.38 15.33 52.17
C ARG A 3 23.30 15.04 50.66
N VAL A 4 23.38 16.05 49.79
CA VAL A 4 23.49 15.82 48.33
C VAL A 4 24.94 15.43 48.00
N PRO A 5 25.21 14.28 47.35
CA PRO A 5 26.48 14.09 46.69
C PRO A 5 26.37 14.59 45.24
N SER A 6 27.20 15.60 44.95
CA SER A 6 27.54 16.03 43.60
C SER A 6 28.23 14.90 42.83
N GLY A 7 27.87 14.78 41.55
CA GLY A 7 28.70 14.17 40.52
C GLY A 7 28.27 12.76 40.11
N ILE A 8 27.60 12.67 38.97
CA ILE A 8 27.99 11.89 37.78
C ILE A 8 27.15 12.45 36.61
N PHE A 9 27.79 13.26 35.77
CA PHE A 9 27.42 13.41 34.36
C PHE A 9 27.83 12.12 33.65
N VAL A 10 27.02 11.60 32.71
CA VAL A 10 27.32 10.68 31.56
C VAL A 10 26.04 9.90 31.18
N PRO A 11 25.70 9.69 29.89
CA PRO A 11 25.08 10.67 29.00
C PRO A 11 23.75 10.14 28.40
N SER A 12 22.91 11.04 27.89
CA SER A 12 21.85 10.67 26.94
C SER A 12 22.50 10.21 25.63
N ALA A 13 22.49 8.92 25.30
CA ALA A 13 22.63 8.43 23.92
C ALA A 13 22.48 6.90 23.83
N LEU A 14 21.30 6.42 23.43
CA LEU A 14 21.13 5.38 22.40
C LEU A 14 19.64 5.14 22.10
N ALA A 15 18.98 6.11 21.46
CA ALA A 15 17.75 5.83 20.73
C ALA A 15 18.16 5.36 19.32
N LEU A 16 18.45 4.07 19.18
CA LEU A 16 18.73 3.45 17.88
C LEU A 16 17.46 3.45 17.03
N VAL A 17 17.53 4.26 15.98
CA VAL A 17 16.70 4.39 14.78
C VAL A 17 15.76 3.19 14.50
N VAL A 18 14.46 3.40 14.67
CA VAL A 18 13.37 2.52 14.19
C VAL A 18 12.71 3.10 12.92
N GLY A 19 13.47 3.85 12.12
CA GLY A 19 12.93 4.64 10.99
C GLY A 19 12.70 3.89 9.67
N GLY A 20 13.03 2.61 9.58
CA GLY A 20 13.03 1.88 8.29
C GLY A 20 11.65 1.40 7.80
N CYS A 21 10.72 1.06 8.70
CA CYS A 21 9.41 0.53 8.27
C CYS A 21 8.47 1.63 7.78
N ALA A 22 8.56 2.84 8.36
CA ALA A 22 7.62 3.92 8.07
C ALA A 22 7.66 4.36 6.60
N SER A 23 8.85 4.37 5.97
CA SER A 23 8.99 4.85 4.59
C SER A 23 8.25 3.99 3.58
N GLU A 24 8.31 2.66 3.71
CA GLU A 24 7.65 1.74 2.78
C GLU A 24 6.12 1.87 2.85
N GLN A 25 5.58 1.96 4.06
CA GLN A 25 4.15 2.11 4.29
C GLN A 25 3.63 3.47 3.78
N GLN A 26 4.46 4.50 3.87
CA GLN A 26 4.12 5.84 3.39
C GLN A 26 4.15 5.92 1.84
N MET A 27 5.03 5.16 1.19
CA MET A 27 5.04 4.97 -0.27
C MET A 27 3.85 4.15 -0.78
N LEU A 28 3.43 3.13 -0.04
CA LEU A 28 2.21 2.39 -0.36
C LEU A 28 0.95 3.26 -0.17
N ALA A 29 0.92 4.09 0.88
CA ALA A 29 -0.24 4.94 1.13
C ALA A 29 -0.49 5.96 0.00
N SER A 30 0.55 6.45 -0.68
CA SER A 30 0.39 7.49 -1.71
C SER A 30 -0.36 7.02 -2.95
N GLU A 31 -0.22 5.75 -3.33
CA GLU A 31 -0.82 5.20 -4.56
C GLU A 31 -2.06 4.33 -4.31
N GLN A 32 -2.35 3.99 -3.05
CA GLN A 32 -3.43 3.07 -2.70
C GLN A 32 -4.80 3.51 -3.22
N ASP A 33 -5.13 4.80 -3.09
CA ASP A 33 -6.43 5.34 -3.54
C ASP A 33 -6.58 5.25 -5.06
N GLN A 34 -5.51 5.54 -5.82
CA GLN A 34 -5.51 5.42 -7.27
C GLN A 34 -5.61 3.97 -7.72
N ALA A 35 -4.93 3.06 -7.02
CA ALA A 35 -5.04 1.63 -7.27
C ALA A 35 -6.48 1.15 -7.06
N LEU A 36 -7.08 1.52 -5.92
CA LEU A 36 -8.46 1.21 -5.56
C LEU A 36 -9.45 1.71 -6.61
N LEU A 37 -9.36 2.98 -6.99
CA LEU A 37 -10.21 3.58 -8.02
C LEU A 37 -10.06 2.90 -9.39
N THR A 38 -8.86 2.45 -9.74
CA THR A 38 -8.59 1.76 -11.01
C THR A 38 -9.25 0.38 -11.03
N ALA A 39 -9.07 -0.40 -9.97
CA ALA A 39 -9.70 -1.70 -9.82
C ALA A 39 -11.23 -1.60 -9.78
N VAL A 40 -11.77 -0.66 -9.01
CA VAL A 40 -13.23 -0.47 -8.88
C VAL A 40 -13.85 -0.09 -10.22
N ARG A 41 -13.28 0.85 -10.98
CA ARG A 41 -13.82 1.21 -12.31
C ARG A 41 -13.85 0.03 -13.26
N ARG A 42 -12.78 -0.79 -13.26
CA ARG A 42 -12.73 -2.01 -14.07
C ARG A 42 -13.79 -3.02 -13.61
N GLY A 43 -13.93 -3.24 -12.31
CA GLY A 43 -14.93 -4.15 -11.75
C GLY A 43 -16.35 -3.71 -12.02
N GLN A 44 -16.65 -2.42 -11.90
CA GLN A 44 -17.96 -1.87 -12.24
C GLN A 44 -18.32 -2.13 -13.70
N PHE A 45 -17.36 -2.02 -14.61
CA PHE A 45 -17.54 -2.32 -16.03
C PHE A 45 -17.72 -3.83 -16.28
N GLU A 46 -16.78 -4.67 -15.82
CA GLU A 46 -16.81 -6.12 -16.08
C GLU A 46 -18.02 -6.82 -15.46
N MET A 47 -18.45 -6.38 -14.27
CA MET A 47 -19.62 -6.91 -13.56
C MET A 47 -20.93 -6.25 -14.00
N SER A 48 -20.88 -5.26 -14.91
CA SER A 48 -22.05 -4.42 -15.26
C SER A 48 -22.76 -3.85 -14.02
N CYS A 49 -21.98 -3.47 -13.00
CA CYS A 49 -22.47 -3.07 -11.69
C CYS A 49 -21.87 -1.72 -11.27
N PRO A 50 -22.52 -0.58 -11.61
CA PRO A 50 -21.98 0.75 -11.32
C PRO A 50 -21.88 1.07 -9.83
N THR A 51 -22.60 0.33 -8.98
CA THR A 51 -22.59 0.49 -7.52
C THR A 51 -21.53 -0.35 -6.83
N ALA A 52 -20.76 -1.15 -7.57
CA ALA A 52 -19.71 -2.00 -6.99
C ALA A 52 -18.66 -1.16 -6.27
N ARG A 53 -18.17 -1.69 -5.15
CA ARG A 53 -17.20 -1.05 -4.25
C ARG A 53 -15.99 -1.95 -4.07
N GLY A 54 -14.84 -1.34 -3.79
CA GLY A 54 -13.58 -2.03 -3.61
C GLY A 54 -13.08 -1.96 -2.18
N VAL A 55 -12.30 -2.97 -1.80
CA VAL A 55 -11.48 -2.98 -0.58
C VAL A 55 -10.09 -3.50 -0.92
N VAL A 56 -9.06 -2.88 -0.33
CA VAL A 56 -7.68 -3.37 -0.45
C VAL A 56 -7.53 -4.61 0.43
N LEU A 57 -7.17 -5.74 -0.18
CA LEU A 57 -6.94 -7.01 0.51
C LEU A 57 -5.47 -7.17 0.90
N SER A 58 -4.56 -6.74 0.04
CA SER A 58 -3.12 -6.72 0.31
C SER A 58 -2.42 -5.63 -0.49
N ALA A 59 -1.27 -5.18 0.01
CA ALA A 59 -0.40 -4.21 -0.63
C ALA A 59 1.05 -4.68 -0.46
N ASN A 60 1.85 -4.58 -1.52
CA ASN A 60 3.24 -4.99 -1.51
C ASN A 60 4.10 -4.05 -2.37
N LEU A 61 5.33 -3.80 -1.94
CA LEU A 61 6.32 -3.09 -2.75
C LEU A 61 7.11 -4.09 -3.57
N LEU A 62 7.11 -3.89 -4.88
CA LEU A 62 7.88 -4.67 -5.83
C LEU A 62 9.26 -4.02 -6.00
N GLN A 63 10.28 -4.82 -5.72
CA GLN A 63 11.66 -4.42 -5.93
C GLN A 63 11.97 -4.31 -7.43
N PRO A 64 12.76 -3.30 -7.84
CA PRO A 64 13.17 -3.16 -9.22
C PRO A 64 14.13 -4.29 -9.62
N VAL A 65 13.89 -4.91 -10.78
CA VAL A 65 14.72 -6.02 -11.31
C VAL A 65 16.13 -5.55 -11.70
N LEU A 66 16.28 -4.27 -12.03
CA LEU A 66 17.55 -3.63 -12.39
C LEU A 66 17.93 -2.56 -11.37
N TRP A 67 19.23 -2.34 -11.20
CA TRP A 67 19.77 -1.22 -10.43
C TRP A 67 19.25 0.10 -11.04
N ASN A 68 18.67 0.97 -10.20
CA ASN A 68 17.93 2.18 -10.60
C ASN A 68 16.62 1.95 -11.38
N GLY A 69 16.01 0.77 -11.30
CA GLY A 69 14.67 0.56 -11.82
C GLY A 69 13.60 1.28 -10.99
N ILE A 70 12.46 1.55 -11.61
CA ILE A 70 11.32 2.18 -10.94
C ILE A 70 10.68 1.15 -9.99
N GLU A 71 10.62 1.49 -8.71
CA GLU A 71 9.86 0.78 -7.69
C GLU A 71 8.37 0.80 -8.05
N ARG A 72 7.68 -0.30 -7.77
CA ARG A 72 6.24 -0.39 -8.05
C ARG A 72 5.51 -0.84 -6.81
N ALA A 73 4.33 -0.32 -6.59
CA ALA A 73 3.41 -0.84 -5.59
C ALA A 73 2.39 -1.75 -6.27
N GLU A 74 2.22 -2.95 -5.73
CA GLU A 74 1.19 -3.91 -6.12
C GLU A 74 0.10 -3.96 -5.06
N TYR A 75 -1.16 -3.87 -5.49
CA TYR A 75 -2.34 -3.95 -4.65
C TYR A 75 -3.25 -5.05 -5.13
N THR A 76 -3.65 -5.95 -4.24
CA THR A 76 -4.75 -6.88 -4.48
C THR A 76 -6.02 -6.26 -3.94
N ILE A 77 -7.01 -6.05 -4.79
CA ILE A 77 -8.25 -5.34 -4.48
C ILE A 77 -9.41 -6.27 -4.76
N GLY A 78 -10.21 -6.54 -3.73
CA GLY A 78 -11.50 -7.19 -3.88
C GLY A 78 -12.54 -6.15 -4.28
N VAL A 79 -13.34 -6.43 -5.30
CA VAL A 79 -14.47 -5.60 -5.72
C VAL A 79 -15.74 -6.42 -5.61
N GLU A 80 -16.75 -5.88 -4.95
CA GLU A 80 -18.05 -6.54 -4.80
C GLU A 80 -19.21 -5.60 -5.10
N GLY A 81 -20.28 -6.17 -5.64
CA GLY A 81 -21.51 -5.45 -5.97
C GLY A 81 -22.45 -6.33 -6.78
N CYS A 82 -23.75 -6.03 -6.74
CA CYS A 82 -24.77 -6.72 -7.55
C CYS A 82 -24.76 -8.26 -7.43
N GLY A 83 -24.39 -8.79 -6.25
CA GLY A 83 -24.30 -10.23 -6.00
C GLY A 83 -23.06 -10.90 -6.59
N GLN A 84 -22.12 -10.15 -7.15
CA GLN A 84 -20.89 -10.64 -7.75
C GLN A 84 -19.66 -10.17 -6.97
N LYS A 85 -18.59 -10.97 -7.04
CA LYS A 85 -17.29 -10.65 -6.46
C LYS A 85 -16.18 -10.89 -7.48
N ALA A 86 -15.23 -9.98 -7.50
CA ALA A 86 -14.07 -10.02 -8.35
C ALA A 86 -12.81 -9.63 -7.54
N THR A 87 -11.66 -10.17 -7.92
CA THR A 87 -10.38 -9.75 -7.35
C THR A 87 -9.47 -9.24 -8.46
N TYR A 88 -8.91 -8.06 -8.28
CA TYR A 88 -8.02 -7.40 -9.22
C TYR A 88 -6.64 -7.18 -8.61
N VAL A 89 -5.59 -7.41 -9.40
CA VAL A 89 -4.24 -6.97 -9.05
C VAL A 89 -3.95 -5.69 -9.80
N THR A 90 -3.61 -4.63 -9.07
CA THR A 90 -3.30 -3.31 -9.62
C THR A 90 -1.87 -2.93 -9.29
N VAL A 91 -1.12 -2.50 -10.30
CA VAL A 91 0.29 -2.11 -10.16
C VAL A 91 0.43 -0.62 -10.47
N CYS A 92 1.09 0.11 -9.58
CA CYS A 92 1.36 1.54 -9.71
C CYS A 92 2.87 1.78 -9.68
N PRO A 93 3.47 2.48 -10.66
CA PRO A 93 4.84 2.93 -10.56
C PRO A 93 4.96 4.03 -9.49
N LEU A 94 5.92 3.90 -8.58
CA LEU A 94 6.18 4.96 -7.61
C LEU A 94 6.81 6.17 -8.31
N GLY A 95 6.39 7.38 -7.91
CA GLY A 95 6.91 8.64 -8.46
C GLY A 95 6.36 9.02 -9.85
N SER A 96 5.41 8.27 -10.41
CA SER A 96 4.70 8.62 -11.64
C SER A 96 3.20 8.41 -11.47
N PRO A 97 2.34 9.33 -11.94
CA PRO A 97 0.91 9.13 -11.89
C PRO A 97 0.49 8.04 -12.87
N GLY A 98 -0.27 7.04 -12.41
CA GLY A 98 -0.97 6.09 -13.26
C GLY A 98 -0.86 4.63 -12.83
N CYS A 99 -1.94 4.10 -12.26
CA CYS A 99 -2.07 2.69 -11.89
C CYS A 99 -2.70 1.87 -13.03
N VAL A 100 -2.33 0.60 -13.15
CA VAL A 100 -2.90 -0.34 -14.13
C VAL A 100 -3.39 -1.60 -13.42
N ALA A 101 -4.65 -1.98 -13.66
CA ALA A 101 -5.18 -3.27 -13.21
C ALA A 101 -4.68 -4.38 -14.16
N VAL A 102 -3.63 -5.09 -13.76
CA VAL A 102 -2.92 -6.09 -14.58
C VAL A 102 -3.61 -7.46 -14.62
N SER A 103 -4.44 -7.77 -13.62
CA SER A 103 -5.26 -8.98 -13.65
C SER A 103 -6.62 -8.77 -13.00
N GLY A 104 -7.60 -9.58 -13.40
CA GLY A 104 -8.94 -9.63 -12.84
C GLY A 104 -9.44 -11.06 -12.84
N ARG A 105 -9.91 -11.55 -11.70
CA ARG A 105 -10.55 -12.86 -11.56
C ARG A 105 -11.96 -12.64 -11.05
N ASN A 106 -12.92 -12.84 -11.94
CA ASN A 106 -14.35 -12.81 -11.60
C ASN A 106 -14.72 -14.18 -11.04
N LEU A 107 -15.06 -14.22 -9.76
CA LEU A 107 -15.62 -15.40 -9.12
C LEU A 107 -17.14 -15.29 -9.26
N ALA A 108 -17.63 -15.48 -10.48
CA ALA A 108 -19.04 -15.75 -10.69
C ALA A 108 -19.30 -17.17 -10.16
N GLN A 109 -19.88 -17.27 -8.96
CA GLN A 109 -20.43 -18.50 -8.41
C GLN A 109 -21.93 -18.36 -8.28
#